data_AF-A0A5B6VPC2-F1
#
_entry.id   AF-A0A5B6VPC2-F1
#
_cell.length_a   1.000
_cell.length_b   1.000
_cell.length_c   1.000
_cell.angle_alpha   90.00
_cell.angle_beta   90.00
_cell.angle_gamma   90.00
#
_symmetry.space_group_name_H-M   'P 1'
#
loop_
_entity.id
_entity.type
_entity.pdbx_description
1 polymer ?
#
loop_
_entity_poly.entity_id
_entity_poly.type
_entity_poly.pdbx_seq_one_letter_code
_entity_poly.pdbx_strand_id
1 'polypeptide(L)'
;MWEQDVHNTAFRTYEGHYEFMVMPFGLTNAPSGFKLYAKRSKYSFGTRQVDYLGHIIFVGTISMDKYKVERVLTWPTPQSIRDLRGFFGLSGYYRRFIKGYGFITASLTTLLKKGAHWKWDEATQSSFQHLKEAICQAPMLALPDF
;
A
#
# COMPACT_ATOMS: atom_id res chain seq x y z
N MET A 1 -15.33 -9.37 21.14
CA MET A 1 -15.30 -10.82 20.93
C MET A 1 -16.65 -11.34 21.39
N TRP A 2 -17.34 -12.18 20.63
CA TRP A 2 -18.52 -12.87 21.16
C TRP A 2 -18.03 -14.01 22.06
N GLU A 3 -18.67 -14.23 23.20
CA GLU A 3 -18.23 -15.25 24.18
C GLU A 3 -18.13 -16.65 23.56
N GLN A 4 -19.03 -16.96 22.63
CA GLN A 4 -19.07 -18.22 21.91
C GLN A 4 -17.82 -18.46 21.04
N ASP A 5 -17.13 -17.40 20.61
CA ASP A 5 -15.99 -17.47 19.70
C ASP A 5 -14.62 -17.42 20.41
N VAL A 6 -14.58 -17.28 21.74
CA VAL A 6 -13.33 -17.14 22.51
C VAL A 6 -12.41 -18.35 22.33
N HIS A 7 -12.99 -19.56 22.38
CA HIS A 7 -12.26 -20.82 22.19
C HIS A 7 -11.55 -20.94 20.83
N ASN A 8 -12.06 -20.26 19.78
CA ASN A 8 -11.44 -20.23 18.45
C ASN A 8 -10.11 -19.46 18.43
N THR A 9 -9.78 -18.74 19.50
CA THR A 9 -8.54 -17.97 19.63
C THR A 9 -7.51 -18.63 20.55
N ALA A 10 -7.74 -19.89 20.93
CA ALA A 10 -6.82 -20.64 21.78
C ALA A 10 -5.42 -20.76 21.15
N PHE A 11 -4.39 -20.45 21.92
CA PHE A 11 -2.99 -20.65 21.55
C PHE A 11 -2.24 -21.33 22.70
N ARG A 12 -1.11 -21.97 22.37
CA ARG A 12 -0.30 -22.71 23.33
C ARG A 12 1.04 -22.03 23.54
N THR A 13 1.43 -21.85 24.79
CA THR A 13 2.79 -21.50 25.21
C THR A 13 3.47 -22.72 25.84
N TYR A 14 4.70 -22.56 26.29
CA TYR A 14 5.42 -23.61 27.01
C TYR A 14 4.79 -23.93 28.38
N GLU A 15 4.06 -22.96 28.97
CA GLU A 15 3.41 -23.06 30.29
C GLU A 15 1.94 -23.50 30.23
N GLY A 16 1.29 -23.52 29.05
CA GLY A 16 -0.08 -23.98 28.94
C GLY A 16 -0.85 -23.46 27.74
N HIS A 17 -2.18 -23.56 27.82
CA HIS A 17 -3.13 -23.08 26.83
C HIS A 17 -3.81 -21.79 27.31
N TYR A 18 -3.93 -20.81 26.42
CA TYR A 18 -4.49 -19.50 26.70
C TYR A 18 -5.45 -19.10 25.59
N GLU A 19 -6.44 -18.29 25.92
CA GLU A 19 -7.45 -17.77 24.99
C GLU A 19 -7.50 -16.24 25.07
N PHE A 20 -7.89 -15.58 23.97
CA PHE A 20 -8.01 -14.13 23.95
C PHE A 20 -9.44 -13.69 24.32
N MET A 21 -9.56 -12.97 25.43
CA MET A 21 -10.84 -12.37 25.88
C MET A 21 -11.24 -11.12 25.07
N VAL A 22 -10.28 -10.50 24.40
CA VAL A 22 -10.46 -9.35 23.51
C VAL A 22 -9.99 -9.71 22.11
N MET A 23 -10.46 -9.00 21.09
CA MET A 23 -10.12 -9.29 19.70
C MET A 23 -8.59 -9.25 19.49
N PRO A 24 -7.92 -10.39 19.17
CA PRO A 24 -6.49 -10.41 18.92
C PRO A 24 -6.14 -9.85 17.54
N PHE A 25 -4.87 -9.50 17.35
CA PHE A 25 -4.34 -9.15 16.04
C PHE A 25 -4.26 -10.38 15.13
N GLY A 26 -4.45 -10.18 13.82
CA GLY A 26 -4.26 -11.23 12.80
C GLY A 26 -5.53 -11.96 12.36
N LEU A 27 -6.68 -11.72 12.99
CA LEU A 27 -7.96 -12.25 12.49
C LEU A 27 -8.41 -11.52 11.22
N THR A 28 -8.79 -12.26 10.18
CA THR A 28 -9.16 -11.72 8.86
C THR A 28 -10.28 -10.68 8.91
N ASN A 29 -11.25 -10.86 9.82
CA ASN A 29 -12.41 -9.97 9.98
C ASN A 29 -12.24 -8.96 11.14
N ALA A 30 -11.07 -8.90 11.79
CA ALA A 30 -10.86 -7.95 12.87
C ALA A 30 -11.05 -6.48 12.44
N PRO A 31 -10.55 -6.01 11.28
CA PRO A 31 -10.72 -4.62 10.87
C PRO A 31 -12.18 -4.23 10.63
N SER A 32 -13.02 -5.15 10.14
CA SER A 32 -14.43 -4.88 9.84
C SER A 32 -15.31 -4.87 11.09
N GLY A 33 -14.95 -5.65 12.11
CA GLY A 33 -15.64 -5.68 13.41
C GLY A 33 -15.10 -4.68 14.46
N PHE A 34 -14.09 -3.87 14.11
CA PHE A 34 -13.41 -3.00 15.05
C PHE A 34 -14.26 -1.76 15.39
N LYS A 35 -14.44 -1.48 16.69
CA LYS A 35 -15.02 -0.22 17.15
C LYS A 35 -13.94 0.86 17.18
N LEU A 36 -14.29 2.09 16.80
CA LEU A 36 -13.33 3.20 16.75
C LEU A 36 -12.98 3.65 18.18
N TYR A 37 -11.71 3.50 18.56
CA TYR A 37 -11.15 4.01 19.82
C TYR A 37 -9.99 4.96 19.53
N ALA A 38 -10.02 6.15 20.14
CA ALA A 38 -8.96 7.14 19.98
C ALA A 38 -7.80 6.89 20.94
N LYS A 39 -6.64 6.51 20.41
CA LYS A 39 -5.37 6.46 21.16
C LYS A 39 -4.62 7.80 21.05
N ARG A 40 -4.63 8.62 22.10
CA ARG A 40 -4.04 9.99 22.12
C ARG A 40 -2.63 10.09 21.53
N SER A 41 -1.77 9.09 21.74
CA SER A 41 -0.39 9.07 21.22
C SER A 41 -0.28 8.95 19.69
N LYS A 42 -1.39 8.66 18.98
CA LYS A 42 -1.43 8.51 17.51
C LYS A 42 -2.05 9.72 16.80
N TYR A 43 -2.48 10.75 17.53
CA TYR A 43 -3.15 11.92 16.96
C TYR A 43 -2.20 13.13 16.94
N SER A 44 -2.29 13.89 15.86
CA SER A 44 -1.64 15.18 15.70
C SER A 44 -2.73 16.25 15.66
N PHE A 45 -2.64 17.26 16.52
CA PHE A 45 -3.62 18.34 16.61
C PHE A 45 -2.98 19.68 16.23
N GLY A 46 -3.72 20.52 15.51
CA GLY A 46 -3.28 21.87 15.15
C GLY A 46 -2.08 21.94 14.20
N THR A 47 -1.80 20.87 13.45
CA THR A 47 -0.66 20.83 12.51
C THR A 47 -1.09 21.25 11.11
N ARG A 48 -0.20 21.95 10.38
CA ARG A 48 -0.42 22.35 8.97
C ARG A 48 -0.24 21.20 7.99
N GLN A 49 0.39 20.12 8.44
CA GLN A 49 0.66 18.92 7.68
C GLN A 49 0.26 17.71 8.51
N VAL A 50 -0.36 16.71 7.88
CA VAL A 50 -0.74 15.45 8.51
C VAL A 50 -0.45 14.30 7.56
N ASP A 51 0.18 13.25 8.08
CA ASP A 51 0.32 11.98 7.38
C ASP A 51 -0.98 11.18 7.52
N TYR A 52 -1.63 10.90 6.40
CA TYR A 52 -2.94 10.24 6.39
C TYR A 52 -3.03 9.22 5.26
N LEU A 53 -3.25 7.95 5.63
CA LEU A 53 -3.36 6.80 4.71
C LEU A 53 -2.16 6.62 3.75
N GLY A 54 -0.99 7.19 4.09
CA GLY A 54 0.18 7.19 3.20
C GLY A 54 0.17 8.29 2.16
N HIS A 55 -0.59 9.35 2.42
CA HIS A 55 -0.42 10.65 1.79
C HIS A 55 0.02 11.65 2.84
N ILE A 56 0.68 12.70 2.38
CA ILE A 56 0.95 13.87 3.19
C ILE A 56 -0.07 14.92 2.76
N ILE A 57 -0.97 15.29 3.66
CA ILE A 57 -1.98 16.33 3.42
C ILE A 57 -1.41 17.63 3.96
N PHE A 58 -1.30 18.62 3.09
CA PHE A 58 -0.95 20.00 3.43
C PHE A 58 -2.09 20.92 3.00
N VAL A 59 -2.11 22.16 3.49
CA VAL A 59 -3.16 23.15 3.23
C VAL A 59 -3.56 23.18 1.74
N GLY A 60 -4.73 22.62 1.42
CA GLY A 60 -5.27 22.59 0.05
C GLY A 60 -4.61 21.58 -0.90
N THR A 61 -3.61 20.80 -0.47
CA THR A 61 -2.85 19.88 -1.32
C THR A 61 -2.65 18.50 -0.71
N ILE A 62 -2.47 17.51 -1.57
CA ILE A 62 -2.12 16.14 -1.21
C ILE A 62 -0.82 15.80 -1.95
N SER A 63 0.15 15.25 -1.23
CA SER A 63 1.34 14.64 -1.83
C SER A 63 1.49 13.18 -1.42
N MET A 64 2.38 12.48 -2.12
CA MET A 64 2.74 11.11 -1.76
C MET A 64 3.65 11.10 -0.53
N ASP A 65 3.58 10.01 0.24
CA ASP A 65 4.47 9.77 1.36
C ASP A 65 5.91 9.49 0.86
N LYS A 66 6.88 10.24 1.39
CA LYS A 66 8.30 10.16 0.99
C LYS A 66 8.88 8.76 1.15
N TYR A 67 8.57 8.10 2.27
CA TYR A 67 9.07 6.75 2.55
C TYR A 67 8.51 5.75 1.54
N LYS A 68 7.23 5.85 1.18
CA LYS A 68 6.63 4.98 0.16
C LYS A 68 7.21 5.24 -1.24
N VAL A 69 7.52 6.49 -1.57
CA VAL A 69 8.19 6.87 -2.83
C VAL A 69 9.61 6.30 -2.89
N GLU A 70 10.39 6.42 -1.82
CA GLU A 70 11.74 5.83 -1.70
C GLU A 70 11.72 4.30 -1.88
N ARG A 71 10.70 3.63 -1.34
CA ARG A 71 10.52 2.18 -1.55
C ARG A 71 10.26 1.81 -3.00
N VAL A 72 9.54 2.64 -3.75
CA VAL A 72 9.33 2.43 -5.19
C VAL A 72 10.65 2.62 -5.96
N LEU A 73 11.44 3.62 -5.60
CA LEU A 73 12.73 3.91 -6.23
C LEU A 73 13.73 2.76 -6.04
N THR A 74 13.89 2.31 -4.79
CA THR A 74 14.80 1.23 -4.39
C THR A 74 14.29 -0.17 -4.72
N TRP A 75 13.10 -0.28 -5.32
CA TRP A 75 12.50 -1.58 -5.65
C TRP A 75 13.39 -2.37 -6.63
N PRO A 76 13.75 -3.63 -6.34
CA PRO A 76 14.59 -4.42 -7.23
C PRO A 76 13.88 -4.74 -8.54
N THR A 77 14.62 -5.03 -9.61
CA THR A 77 14.01 -5.46 -10.88
C THR A 77 13.20 -6.74 -10.64
N PRO A 78 11.88 -6.75 -10.95
CA PRO A 78 11.03 -7.91 -10.75
C PRO A 78 11.59 -9.13 -11.48
N GLN A 79 11.66 -10.27 -10.78
CA GLN A 79 12.09 -11.55 -11.36
C GLN A 79 10.88 -12.48 -11.60
N SER A 80 9.73 -12.15 -11.01
CA SER A 80 8.51 -12.94 -11.11
C SER A 80 7.25 -12.09 -11.30
N ILE A 81 6.18 -12.74 -11.78
CA ILE A 81 4.83 -12.15 -11.87
C ILE A 81 4.35 -11.68 -10.50
N ARG A 82 4.71 -12.38 -9.42
CA ARG A 82 4.33 -12.01 -8.05
C ARG A 82 4.98 -10.69 -7.64
N ASP A 83 6.26 -10.51 -7.94
CA ASP A 83 6.99 -9.28 -7.63
C ASP A 83 6.45 -8.10 -8.43
N LEU A 84 6.14 -8.33 -9.72
CA LEU A 84 5.55 -7.33 -10.58
C LEU A 84 4.15 -6.90 -10.08
N ARG A 85 3.32 -7.85 -9.64
CA ARG A 85 2.01 -7.55 -9.01
C ARG A 85 2.17 -6.75 -7.71
N GLY A 86 3.17 -7.08 -6.88
CA GLY A 86 3.48 -6.33 -5.67
C GLY A 86 3.86 -4.88 -5.97
N PHE A 87 4.71 -4.66 -6.97
CA PHE A 87 5.09 -3.33 -7.46
C PHE A 87 3.89 -2.55 -8.02
N PHE A 88 3.02 -3.22 -8.78
CA PHE A 88 1.78 -2.62 -9.30
C PHE A 88 0.80 -2.23 -8.21
N GLY A 89 0.76 -2.95 -7.09
CA GLY A 89 -0.07 -2.56 -5.93
C GLY A 89 0.32 -1.19 -5.40
N LEU A 90 1.62 -0.95 -5.20
CA LEU A 90 2.12 0.32 -4.65
C LEU A 90 2.10 1.46 -5.68
N SER A 91 2.57 1.21 -6.90
CA SER A 91 2.55 2.23 -7.97
C SER A 91 1.12 2.57 -8.41
N GLY A 92 0.23 1.58 -8.45
CA GLY A 92 -1.17 1.74 -8.80
C GLY A 92 -1.96 2.54 -7.75
N TYR A 93 -1.61 2.42 -6.46
CA TYR A 93 -2.16 3.27 -5.40
C TYR A 93 -1.92 4.76 -5.68
N TYR A 94 -0.75 5.09 -6.24
CA TYR A 94 -0.36 6.46 -6.59
C TYR A 94 -0.63 6.86 -8.04
N ARG A 95 -1.38 6.05 -8.82
CA ARG A 95 -1.64 6.32 -10.24
C ARG A 95 -2.19 7.73 -10.53
N ARG A 96 -2.91 8.34 -9.59
CA ARG A 96 -3.50 9.69 -9.73
C ARG A 96 -2.44 10.79 -9.84
N PHE A 97 -1.25 10.56 -9.30
CA PHE A 97 -0.13 11.51 -9.33
C PHE A 97 0.70 11.36 -10.63
N ILE A 98 0.50 10.28 -11.38
CA ILE A 98 1.35 9.91 -12.52
C ILE A 98 0.55 10.15 -13.81
N LYS A 99 0.91 11.21 -14.54
CA LYS A 99 0.29 11.50 -15.83
C LYS A 99 0.62 10.39 -16.83
N GLY A 100 -0.41 9.83 -17.47
CA GLY A 100 -0.21 8.78 -18.49
C GLY A 100 0.19 7.42 -17.94
N TYR A 101 -0.07 7.12 -16.65
CA TYR A 101 0.27 5.84 -16.01
C TYR A 101 -0.08 4.60 -16.86
N GLY A 102 -1.25 4.59 -17.51
CA GLY A 102 -1.68 3.48 -18.36
C GLY A 102 -0.78 3.23 -19.57
N PHE A 103 -0.25 4.29 -20.18
CA PHE A 103 0.66 4.16 -21.32
C PHE A 103 2.03 3.64 -20.89
N ILE A 104 2.56 4.15 -19.77
CA ILE A 104 3.85 3.72 -19.22
C ILE A 104 3.80 2.24 -18.80
N THR A 105 2.66 1.80 -18.26
CA THR A 105 2.50 0.43 -17.75
C THR A 105 1.99 -0.57 -18.78
N ALA A 106 1.73 -0.16 -20.02
CA ALA A 106 1.19 -1.03 -21.06
C ALA A 106 2.09 -2.24 -21.38
N SER A 107 3.40 -2.01 -21.43
CA SER A 107 4.41 -3.07 -21.64
C SER A 107 4.44 -4.05 -20.46
N LEU A 108 4.41 -3.53 -19.23
CA LEU A 108 4.44 -4.29 -17.98
C LEU A 108 3.14 -5.08 -17.74
N THR A 109 1.98 -4.51 -18.09
CA THR A 109 0.68 -5.19 -17.96
C THR A 109 0.52 -6.34 -18.97
N THR A 110 1.25 -6.30 -20.08
CA THR A 110 1.29 -7.42 -21.03
C THR A 110 1.90 -8.67 -20.41
N LEU A 111 2.88 -8.53 -19.51
CA LEU A 111 3.47 -9.63 -18.74
C LEU A 111 2.51 -10.24 -17.69
N LEU A 112 1.44 -9.53 -17.33
CA LEU A 112 0.45 -10.00 -16.37
C LEU A 112 -0.71 -10.77 -17.02
N LYS A 113 -0.79 -10.82 -18.36
CA LYS A 113 -1.88 -11.49 -19.08
C LYS A 113 -1.83 -13.00 -18.85
N LYS A 114 -3.02 -13.62 -18.78
CA LYS A 114 -3.14 -15.08 -18.61
C LYS A 114 -2.52 -15.79 -19.82
N GLY A 115 -1.55 -16.68 -19.55
CA GLY A 115 -0.83 -17.42 -20.59
C GLY A 115 0.35 -16.67 -21.22
N ALA A 116 0.69 -15.47 -20.74
CA ALA A 116 1.91 -14.79 -21.19
C ALA A 116 3.16 -15.48 -20.62
N HIS A 117 4.16 -15.71 -21.47
CA HIS A 117 5.48 -16.15 -21.02
C HIS A 117 6.23 -14.99 -20.36
N TRP A 118 6.87 -15.26 -19.23
CA TRP A 118 7.69 -14.26 -18.55
C TRP A 118 8.94 -13.97 -19.37
N LYS A 119 8.99 -12.80 -20.01
CA LYS A 119 10.11 -12.33 -20.79
C LYS A 119 10.37 -10.86 -20.47
N TRP A 120 11.45 -10.60 -19.74
CA TRP A 120 11.83 -9.24 -19.35
C TRP A 120 12.71 -8.64 -20.45
N ASP A 121 12.07 -7.92 -21.36
CA ASP A 121 12.72 -7.27 -22.50
C ASP A 121 13.20 -5.85 -22.14
N GLU A 122 14.12 -5.29 -22.94
CA GLU A 122 14.65 -3.93 -22.76
C GLU A 122 13.52 -2.87 -22.74
N ALA A 123 12.48 -3.06 -23.55
CA ALA A 123 11.29 -2.20 -23.54
C ALA A 123 10.54 -2.23 -22.18
N THR A 124 10.47 -3.41 -21.54
CA THR A 124 9.85 -3.55 -20.20
C THR A 124 10.72 -2.94 -19.11
N GLN A 125 12.05 -3.08 -19.22
CA GLN A 125 13.00 -2.43 -18.32
C GLN A 125 12.93 -0.90 -18.43
N SER A 126 12.89 -0.36 -19.65
CA SER A 126 12.73 1.08 -19.88
C SER A 126 11.42 1.60 -19.28
N SER A 127 10.32 0.88 -19.48
CA SER A 127 9.01 1.26 -18.92
C SER A 127 8.99 1.23 -17.39
N PHE A 128 9.66 0.24 -16.79
CA PHE A 128 9.82 0.13 -15.34
C PHE A 128 10.62 1.30 -14.77
N GLN A 129 11.74 1.65 -15.41
CA GLN A 129 12.57 2.77 -15.00
C GLN A 129 11.85 4.11 -15.17
N HIS A 130 11.18 4.31 -16.30
CA HIS A 130 10.38 5.50 -16.56
C HIS A 130 9.27 5.67 -15.52
N LEU A 131 8.62 4.59 -15.09
CA LEU A 131 7.60 4.66 -14.04
C LEU A 131 8.19 5.08 -12.68
N LYS A 132 9.38 4.59 -12.32
CA LYS A 132 10.06 5.02 -11.10
C LYS A 132 10.39 6.50 -11.11
N GLU A 133 10.89 6.99 -12.24
CA GLU A 133 11.20 8.41 -12.44
C GLU A 133 9.95 9.28 -12.36
N ALA A 134 8.86 8.86 -13.02
CA ALA A 134 7.59 9.57 -12.97
C ALA A 134 7.00 9.66 -11.55
N ILE A 135 7.21 8.62 -10.72
CA ILE A 135 6.79 8.64 -9.31
C ILE A 135 7.66 9.58 -8.48
N CYS A 136 8.94 9.72 -8.80
CA CYS A 136 9.84 10.67 -8.13
C CYS A 136 9.51 12.13 -8.45
N GLN A 137 9.18 12.40 -9.72
CA GLN A 137 8.90 13.74 -10.22
C GLN A 137 7.45 14.17 -10.04
N ALA A 138 6.59 13.29 -9.54
CA ALA A 138 5.16 13.52 -9.50
C ALA A 138 4.80 14.71 -8.59
N PRO A 139 4.00 15.67 -9.09
CA PRO A 139 3.69 16.90 -8.37
C PRO A 139 2.69 16.68 -7.23
N MET A 140 2.57 17.68 -6.35
CA MET A 140 1.47 17.74 -5.39
C MET A 140 0.15 17.97 -6.14
N LEU A 141 -0.92 17.30 -5.71
CA LEU A 141 -2.26 17.48 -6.25
C LEU A 141 -3.03 18.47 -5.39
N ALA A 142 -3.73 19.42 -6.00
CA ALA A 142 -4.71 20.24 -5.29
C ALA A 142 -5.91 19.39 -4.86
N LEU A 143 -6.49 19.71 -3.71
CA LEU A 143 -7.77 19.17 -3.31
C LEU A 143 -8.88 19.70 -4.25
N PRO A 144 -9.88 18.87 -4.61
CA PRO A 144 -11.02 19.36 -5.38
C PRO A 144 -11.73 20.47 -4.61
N ASP A 145 -11.98 21.58 -5.29
CA ASP A 145 -12.87 22.64 -4.83
C ASP A 145 -14.27 22.30 -5.39
N PHE A 146 -15.20 21.94 -4.51
CA PHE A 146 -16.56 21.49 -4.87
C PHE A 146 -17.59 22.60 -4.64
#